data_AF-A0AA36E1V1-F1
#
_entry.id   AF-A0AA36E1V1-F1
#
_cell.length_a   1.000
_cell.length_b   1.000
_cell.length_c   1.000
_cell.angle_alpha   90.00
_cell.angle_beta   90.00
_cell.angle_gamma   90.00
#
_symmetry.space_group_name_H-M   'P 1'
#
loop_
_entity.id
_entity.type
_entity.pdbx_description
1 polymer ?
#
loop_
_entity_poly.entity_id
_entity_poly.type
_entity_poly.pdbx_seq_one_letter_code
_entity_poly.pdbx_strand_id
1 'polypeptide(L)'
;MSKRSGFSENFERTFHKVRTIANDEDENPSFRLMFCSDEDDKPEEKRKGRFLGATRIDMIGELEKIANLSIPKDLESDEANKYLADACTKFEIKCPPPQTTARLLDKLVGHFLEETCVNPCFIIDHPEIMSTLAKSHRSKPGLTERFESFINKHELANAYTELNDPVVQRQRFQDQLKDRQSGDDEAMALDEEFCTALEYGLPPTAGWGLGVDRLAMLLTDSQNIKEVILFPAMKPQDESRLPARDAEKLSS
;
A
#
# COMPACT_ATOMS: atom_id res chain seq x y z
N MET A 1 -22.82 48.79 18.35
CA MET A 1 -21.34 48.87 18.40
C MET A 1 -20.86 47.60 19.08
N SER A 2 -20.01 46.72 18.57
CA SER A 2 -19.23 46.60 17.34
C SER A 2 -19.03 45.11 17.08
N LYS A 3 -19.11 44.68 15.82
CA LYS A 3 -18.75 43.34 15.34
C LYS A 3 -17.23 43.11 15.42
N ARG A 4 -16.82 41.85 15.61
CA ARG A 4 -15.63 41.14 15.05
C ARG A 4 -15.72 39.68 15.52
N SER A 5 -16.32 38.76 14.74
CA SER A 5 -15.67 37.88 13.73
C SER A 5 -14.53 37.05 14.36
N GLY A 6 -14.64 35.74 14.55
CA GLY A 6 -15.01 34.73 13.56
C GLY A 6 -13.73 34.11 13.00
N PHE A 7 -13.08 33.21 13.76
CA PHE A 7 -11.91 32.46 13.27
C PHE A 7 -11.57 31.16 14.05
N SER A 8 -12.43 30.61 14.92
CA SER A 8 -12.07 29.41 15.70
C SER A 8 -13.07 28.26 15.68
N GLU A 9 -14.03 28.23 14.75
CA GLU A 9 -15.10 27.20 14.69
C GLU A 9 -15.17 26.40 13.38
N ASN A 10 -14.22 26.59 12.45
CA ASN A 10 -14.28 25.98 11.11
C ASN A 10 -13.29 24.82 10.87
N PHE A 11 -12.77 24.18 11.92
CA PHE A 11 -11.82 23.06 11.75
C PHE A 11 -12.35 21.68 12.22
N GLU A 12 -13.58 21.59 12.75
CA GLU A 12 -14.17 20.34 13.27
C GLU A 12 -15.40 19.83 12.49
N ARG A 13 -15.61 20.23 11.23
CA ARG A 13 -16.86 19.92 10.50
C ARG A 13 -16.72 19.25 9.14
N THR A 14 -15.69 18.44 8.93
CA THR A 14 -15.58 17.68 7.69
C THR A 14 -15.13 16.26 8.01
N PHE A 15 -15.57 15.29 7.19
CA PHE A 15 -15.36 13.83 7.32
C PHE A 15 -16.39 13.07 8.15
N HIS A 16 -17.65 13.00 7.67
CA HIS A 16 -18.57 11.93 8.09
C HIS A 16 -19.14 11.20 6.88
N LYS A 17 -18.93 9.87 6.86
CA LYS A 17 -19.43 8.82 5.93
C LYS A 17 -18.99 8.92 4.46
N VAL A 18 -18.02 8.08 4.10
CA VAL A 18 -17.80 7.60 2.73
C VAL A 18 -18.66 6.34 2.54
N ARG A 19 -19.49 6.32 1.49
CA ARG A 19 -20.23 5.13 1.05
C ARG A 19 -19.96 4.95 -0.43
N THR A 20 -19.32 3.84 -0.82
CA THR A 20 -19.08 3.48 -2.21
C THR A 20 -20.34 2.80 -2.76
N ILE A 21 -20.96 3.36 -3.79
CA ILE A 21 -22.01 2.68 -4.56
C ILE A 21 -21.36 2.30 -5.90
N ALA A 22 -21.18 1.00 -6.14
CA ALA A 22 -20.97 0.51 -7.49
C ALA A 22 -22.35 0.47 -8.17
N ASN A 23 -22.53 1.23 -9.25
CA ASN A 23 -23.66 1.01 -10.15
C ASN A 23 -23.22 -0.06 -11.15
N ASP A 24 -23.87 -1.22 -11.11
CA ASP A 24 -23.57 -2.39 -11.96
C ASP A 24 -24.00 -2.22 -13.44
N GLU A 25 -24.29 -1.00 -13.93
CA GLU A 25 -24.92 -0.80 -15.25
C GLU A 25 -24.17 0.10 -16.26
N ASP A 26 -22.98 0.63 -15.96
CA ASP A 26 -22.23 1.43 -16.94
C ASP A 26 -20.83 0.85 -17.24
N GLU A 27 -20.50 0.72 -18.54
CA GLU A 27 -19.17 0.30 -19.06
C GLU A 27 -18.02 1.26 -18.71
N ASN A 28 -18.25 2.24 -17.84
CA ASN A 28 -17.25 3.23 -17.41
C ASN A 28 -17.45 3.53 -15.91
N PRO A 29 -16.65 2.93 -15.00
CA PRO A 29 -16.89 3.05 -13.57
C PRO A 29 -16.44 4.43 -13.07
N SER A 30 -17.32 5.44 -13.15
CA SER A 30 -17.10 6.72 -12.46
C SER A 30 -17.36 6.53 -10.96
N PHE A 31 -16.35 6.76 -10.11
CA PHE A 31 -16.40 6.45 -8.69
C PHE A 31 -16.74 7.70 -7.88
N ARG A 32 -18.02 8.03 -7.89
CA ARG A 32 -18.51 9.16 -7.09
C ARG A 32 -18.36 8.84 -5.60
N LEU A 33 -17.43 9.52 -4.94
CA LEU A 33 -17.44 9.71 -3.48
C LEU A 33 -18.69 10.53 -3.14
N MET A 34 -19.84 9.86 -3.04
CA MET A 34 -21.07 10.51 -2.63
C MET A 34 -21.00 10.77 -1.12
N PHE A 35 -20.91 12.06 -0.77
CA PHE A 35 -21.27 12.56 0.55
C PHE A 35 -22.80 12.47 0.68
N CYS A 36 -23.33 11.25 0.84
CA CYS A 36 -24.77 11.04 0.95
C CYS A 36 -25.24 11.48 2.34
N SER A 37 -26.01 12.57 2.39
CA SER A 37 -26.70 13.03 3.60
C SER A 37 -27.93 12.14 3.86
N ASP A 38 -27.72 10.86 4.16
CA ASP A 38 -28.82 9.90 4.48
C ASP A 38 -29.44 10.16 5.88
N GLU A 39 -29.33 11.39 6.38
CA GLU A 39 -29.50 11.73 7.79
C GLU A 39 -30.45 12.92 8.04
N ASP A 40 -31.32 13.22 7.07
CA ASP A 40 -32.40 14.20 7.23
C ASP A 40 -33.72 13.63 7.77
N ASP A 41 -33.82 12.32 8.08
CA ASP A 41 -35.12 11.72 8.45
C ASP A 41 -35.13 10.76 9.65
N LYS A 42 -34.14 10.80 10.56
CA LYS A 42 -34.17 10.00 11.81
C LYS A 42 -33.74 10.77 13.07
N PRO A 43 -34.43 10.55 14.21
CA PRO A 43 -34.29 11.37 15.42
C PRO A 43 -32.93 11.21 16.11
N GLU A 44 -32.51 12.30 16.74
CA GLU A 44 -31.16 12.69 17.16
C GLU A 44 -30.50 11.79 18.23
N GLU A 45 -31.25 10.90 18.87
CA GLU A 45 -30.83 10.19 20.09
C GLU A 45 -30.01 8.89 19.84
N LYS A 46 -29.83 8.47 18.58
CA LYS A 46 -29.05 7.26 18.21
C LYS A 46 -27.72 7.54 17.50
N ARG A 47 -27.28 8.79 17.40
CA ARG A 47 -25.97 9.17 16.84
C ARG A 47 -24.84 9.04 17.87
N LYS A 48 -24.64 7.85 18.44
CA LYS A 48 -23.35 7.54 19.06
C LYS A 48 -22.37 7.23 17.93
N GLY A 49 -21.46 8.16 17.67
CA GLY A 49 -20.44 8.07 16.62
C GLY A 49 -19.69 6.74 16.66
N ARG A 50 -20.12 5.80 15.82
CA ARG A 50 -19.23 4.77 15.31
C ARG A 50 -18.36 5.48 14.28
N PHE A 51 -17.09 5.67 14.60
CA PHE A 51 -16.05 5.69 13.57
C PHE A 51 -16.39 4.54 12.60
N LEU A 52 -16.56 4.82 11.30
CA LEU A 52 -16.65 3.76 10.31
C LEU A 52 -15.36 2.96 10.44
N GLY A 53 -15.43 1.80 11.09
CA GLY A 53 -14.26 1.02 11.43
C GLY A 53 -13.70 0.45 10.13
N ALA A 54 -12.54 0.94 9.72
CA ALA A 54 -11.77 0.29 8.67
C ALA A 54 -11.57 -1.18 9.04
N THR A 55 -11.83 -2.07 8.09
CA THR A 55 -11.66 -3.52 8.29
C THR A 55 -10.19 -3.81 8.52
N ARG A 56 -9.88 -4.77 9.40
CA ARG A 56 -8.51 -5.24 9.61
C ARG A 56 -8.45 -6.70 9.20
N ILE A 57 -7.53 -7.04 8.31
CA ILE A 57 -7.33 -8.39 7.78
C ILE A 57 -5.90 -8.84 8.02
N ASP A 58 -5.75 -10.00 8.66
CA ASP A 58 -4.44 -10.65 8.84
C ASP A 58 -3.98 -11.21 7.49
N MET A 59 -2.79 -10.81 7.02
CA MET A 59 -2.33 -11.13 5.67
C MET A 59 -2.36 -12.64 5.39
N ILE A 60 -1.68 -13.44 6.21
CA ILE A 60 -1.55 -14.87 5.96
C ILE A 60 -2.89 -15.58 6.25
N GLY A 61 -3.53 -15.27 7.38
CA GLY A 61 -4.75 -15.93 7.79
C GLY A 61 -5.93 -15.69 6.85
N GLU A 62 -6.07 -14.51 6.24
CA GLU A 62 -7.09 -14.26 5.23
C GLU A 62 -6.71 -14.80 3.86
N LEU A 63 -5.43 -14.76 3.48
CA LEU A 63 -4.96 -15.36 2.22
C LEU A 63 -5.24 -16.87 2.19
N GLU A 64 -4.95 -17.58 3.28
CA GLU A 64 -5.24 -19.02 3.40
C GLU A 64 -6.73 -19.32 3.24
N LYS A 65 -7.61 -18.50 3.84
CA LYS A 65 -9.07 -18.68 3.77
C LYS A 65 -9.61 -18.42 2.37
N ILE A 66 -9.21 -17.33 1.74
CA ILE A 66 -9.77 -16.90 0.44
C ILE A 66 -9.22 -17.78 -0.68
N ALA A 67 -7.92 -18.07 -0.67
CA ALA A 67 -7.29 -18.89 -1.70
C ALA A 67 -7.43 -20.40 -1.45
N ASN A 68 -7.97 -20.81 -0.29
CA ASN A 68 -8.03 -22.20 0.16
C ASN A 68 -6.64 -22.88 0.08
N LEU A 69 -5.63 -22.18 0.61
CA LEU A 69 -4.24 -22.60 0.68
C LEU A 69 -3.85 -22.91 2.13
N SER A 70 -2.80 -23.70 2.29
CA SER A 70 -2.18 -23.99 3.58
C SER A 70 -0.72 -23.57 3.46
N ILE A 71 -0.43 -22.32 3.81
CA ILE A 71 0.90 -21.74 3.62
C ILE A 71 1.84 -22.32 4.68
N PRO A 72 3.01 -22.87 4.29
CA PRO A 72 3.98 -23.34 5.27
C PRO A 72 4.40 -22.22 6.23
N LYS A 73 4.54 -22.54 7.52
CA LYS A 73 4.94 -21.54 8.54
C LYS A 73 6.36 -21.05 8.37
N ASP A 74 7.23 -21.91 7.84
CA ASP A 74 8.62 -21.59 7.55
C ASP A 74 8.73 -21.02 6.13
N LEU A 75 8.59 -19.71 6.01
CA LEU A 75 8.59 -18.98 4.74
C LEU A 75 9.99 -18.83 4.12
N GLU A 76 11.05 -19.14 4.88
CA GLU A 76 12.44 -19.10 4.40
C GLU A 76 12.83 -20.40 3.69
N SER A 77 12.07 -21.48 3.88
CA SER A 77 12.35 -22.78 3.27
C SER A 77 12.14 -22.81 1.75
N ASP A 78 12.99 -23.59 1.05
CA ASP A 78 12.84 -23.84 -0.40
C ASP A 78 11.50 -24.53 -0.71
N GLU A 79 10.99 -25.35 0.21
CA GLU A 79 9.68 -25.99 0.10
C GLU A 79 8.55 -24.97 0.09
N ALA A 80 8.61 -23.92 0.92
CA ALA A 80 7.63 -22.85 0.93
C ALA A 80 7.69 -22.02 -0.35
N ASN A 81 8.89 -21.70 -0.84
CA ASN A 81 9.05 -21.00 -2.11
C ASN A 81 8.39 -21.78 -3.26
N LYS A 82 8.68 -23.08 -3.37
CA LYS A 82 8.11 -23.95 -4.39
C LYS A 82 6.59 -24.06 -4.27
N TYR A 83 6.07 -24.20 -3.05
CA TYR A 83 4.63 -24.24 -2.80
C TYR A 83 3.92 -22.97 -3.30
N LEU A 84 4.49 -21.80 -3.02
CA LEU A 84 3.94 -20.52 -3.46
C LEU A 84 4.06 -20.32 -4.97
N ALA A 85 5.14 -20.79 -5.60
CA ALA A 85 5.29 -20.79 -7.05
C ALA A 85 4.26 -21.68 -7.75
N ASP A 86 4.01 -22.87 -7.21
CA ASP A 86 2.97 -23.78 -7.67
C ASP A 86 1.56 -23.17 -7.48
N ALA A 87 1.33 -22.46 -6.36
CA ALA A 87 0.10 -21.73 -6.12
C ALA A 87 -0.11 -20.59 -7.13
N CYS A 88 0.90 -19.76 -7.40
CA CYS A 88 0.85 -18.73 -8.44
C CYS A 88 0.52 -19.34 -9.81
N THR A 89 1.14 -20.47 -10.16
CA THR A 89 0.88 -21.18 -11.41
C THR A 89 -0.55 -21.71 -11.48
N LYS A 90 -1.06 -22.29 -10.39
CA LYS A 90 -2.44 -22.80 -10.28
C LYS A 90 -3.49 -21.72 -10.51
N PHE A 91 -3.24 -20.50 -10.04
CA PHE A 91 -4.15 -19.37 -10.19
C PHE A 91 -3.82 -18.47 -11.39
N GLU A 92 -2.90 -18.90 -12.27
CA GLU A 92 -2.47 -18.16 -13.46
C GLU A 92 -1.91 -16.76 -13.16
N ILE A 93 -1.33 -16.58 -11.97
CA ILE A 93 -0.73 -15.32 -11.51
C ILE A 93 0.70 -15.23 -12.03
N LYS A 94 0.99 -14.17 -12.79
CA LYS A 94 2.32 -13.95 -13.37
C LYS A 94 3.25 -13.30 -12.35
N CYS A 95 4.32 -14.00 -11.99
CA CYS A 95 5.46 -13.45 -11.24
C CYS A 95 6.71 -13.44 -12.15
N PRO A 96 7.20 -12.26 -12.58
CA PRO A 96 8.46 -12.19 -13.33
C PRO A 96 9.63 -12.65 -12.45
N PRO A 97 10.74 -13.14 -13.05
CA PRO A 97 11.93 -13.50 -12.28
C PRO A 97 12.57 -12.25 -11.65
N PRO A 98 13.28 -12.40 -10.51
CA PRO A 98 13.38 -13.60 -9.68
C PRO A 98 12.08 -13.91 -8.91
N GLN A 99 11.81 -15.20 -8.68
CA GLN A 99 10.62 -15.69 -7.98
C GLN A 99 10.94 -15.95 -6.50
N THR A 100 11.35 -14.91 -5.78
CA THR A 100 11.58 -15.00 -4.32
C THR A 100 10.27 -15.20 -3.58
N THR A 101 10.31 -15.79 -2.37
CA THR A 101 9.12 -16.06 -1.56
C THR A 101 8.33 -14.78 -1.28
N ALA A 102 9.03 -13.66 -1.01
CA ALA A 102 8.41 -12.35 -0.80
C ALA A 102 7.61 -11.87 -2.03
N ARG A 103 8.18 -11.99 -3.24
CA ARG A 103 7.50 -11.55 -4.48
C ARG A 103 6.31 -12.44 -4.85
N LEU A 104 6.42 -13.75 -4.59
CA LEU A 104 5.31 -14.68 -4.79
C LEU A 104 4.14 -14.36 -3.85
N LEU A 105 4.42 -14.11 -2.56
CA LEU A 105 3.42 -13.69 -1.58
C LEU A 105 2.78 -12.36 -1.97
N ASP A 106 3.58 -11.35 -2.35
CA ASP A 106 3.11 -10.06 -2.84
C ASP A 106 2.08 -10.22 -3.97
N LYS A 107 2.38 -11.07 -4.97
CA LYS A 107 1.47 -11.30 -6.10
C LYS A 107 0.19 -12.04 -5.71
N LEU A 108 0.27 -12.97 -4.77
CA LEU A 108 -0.90 -13.67 -4.23
C LEU A 108 -1.80 -12.72 -3.42
N VAL A 109 -1.20 -11.87 -2.58
CA VAL A 109 -1.89 -10.83 -1.81
C VAL A 109 -2.57 -9.84 -2.74
N GLY A 110 -1.86 -9.35 -3.76
CA GLY A 110 -2.42 -8.46 -4.78
C GLY A 110 -3.64 -9.06 -5.48
N HIS A 111 -3.58 -10.35 -5.81
CA HIS A 111 -4.69 -11.02 -6.48
C HIS A 111 -5.89 -11.29 -5.57
N PHE A 112 -5.67 -11.75 -4.34
CA PHE A 112 -6.75 -12.25 -3.47
C PHE A 112 -7.23 -11.26 -2.41
N LEU A 113 -6.34 -10.45 -1.85
CA LEU A 113 -6.66 -9.56 -0.73
C LEU A 113 -6.92 -8.13 -1.21
N GLU A 114 -6.03 -7.56 -2.02
CA GLU A 114 -6.16 -6.16 -2.45
C GLU A 114 -7.45 -5.91 -3.23
N GLU A 115 -7.85 -6.85 -4.09
CA GLU A 115 -9.10 -6.82 -4.86
C GLU A 115 -10.36 -6.74 -3.98
N THR A 116 -10.29 -7.22 -2.73
CA THR A 116 -11.41 -7.16 -1.77
C THR A 116 -11.48 -5.84 -1.01
N CYS A 117 -10.41 -5.04 -1.04
CA CYS A 117 -10.26 -3.81 -0.26
C CYS A 117 -10.91 -2.60 -0.95
N VAL A 118 -12.24 -2.66 -1.17
CA VAL A 118 -13.01 -1.54 -1.75
C VAL A 118 -13.14 -0.38 -0.77
N ASN A 119 -13.56 -0.69 0.45
CA ASN A 119 -13.62 0.28 1.56
C ASN A 119 -12.27 0.34 2.27
N PRO A 120 -12.02 1.37 3.11
CA PRO A 120 -10.80 1.44 3.92
C PRO A 120 -10.54 0.13 4.68
N CYS A 121 -9.43 -0.49 4.34
CA CYS A 121 -9.01 -1.79 4.85
C CYS A 121 -7.54 -1.71 5.27
N PHE A 122 -7.21 -2.34 6.39
CA PHE A 122 -5.83 -2.53 6.83
C PHE A 122 -5.46 -3.99 6.66
N ILE A 123 -4.52 -4.26 5.77
CA ILE A 123 -3.81 -5.54 5.74
C ILE A 123 -2.73 -5.46 6.81
N ILE A 124 -2.74 -6.36 7.78
CA ILE A 124 -1.87 -6.33 8.95
C ILE A 124 -1.03 -7.60 9.05
N ASP A 125 0.01 -7.52 9.86
CA ASP A 125 0.85 -8.65 10.30
C ASP A 125 1.60 -9.33 9.14
N HIS A 126 2.22 -8.52 8.28
CA HIS A 126 3.03 -9.00 7.15
C HIS A 126 4.20 -9.88 7.63
N PRO A 127 4.57 -10.92 6.86
CA PRO A 127 5.77 -11.72 7.13
C PRO A 127 7.08 -10.91 7.24
N GLU A 128 8.01 -11.40 8.06
CA GLU A 128 9.34 -10.81 8.22
C GLU A 128 10.14 -10.79 6.91
N ILE A 129 10.03 -11.85 6.09
CA ILE A 129 10.71 -11.96 4.79
C ILE A 129 10.29 -10.86 3.79
N MET A 130 9.11 -10.26 3.98
CA MET A 130 8.62 -9.15 3.15
C MET A 130 8.87 -7.76 3.76
N SER A 131 9.38 -7.72 5.00
CA SER A 131 9.31 -6.53 5.85
C SER A 131 10.64 -6.30 6.57
N THR A 132 11.69 -6.03 5.80
CA THR A 132 13.09 -5.93 6.25
C THR A 132 13.30 -4.93 7.40
N LEU A 133 12.62 -3.79 7.36
CA LEU A 133 12.72 -2.70 8.34
C LEU A 133 11.68 -2.78 9.47
N ALA A 134 10.68 -3.67 9.36
CA ALA A 134 9.60 -3.75 10.32
C ALA A 134 9.97 -4.68 11.49
N LYS A 135 9.70 -4.26 12.71
CA LYS A 135 9.97 -5.04 13.92
C LYS A 135 9.15 -6.33 13.94
N SER A 136 9.76 -7.43 14.39
CA SER A 136 9.08 -8.70 14.61
C SER A 136 7.86 -8.54 15.53
N HIS A 137 6.81 -9.29 15.22
CA HIS A 137 5.55 -9.22 15.93
C HIS A 137 5.68 -9.77 17.35
N ARG A 138 5.16 -9.03 18.35
CA ARG A 138 5.32 -9.36 19.78
C ARG A 138 4.82 -10.73 20.22
N SER A 139 3.88 -11.33 19.47
CA SER A 139 3.24 -12.60 19.83
C SER A 139 3.07 -13.61 18.68
N LYS A 140 3.51 -13.28 17.47
CA LYS A 140 3.30 -14.12 16.26
C LYS A 140 4.66 -14.30 15.57
N PRO A 141 5.40 -15.37 15.87
CA PRO A 141 6.72 -15.60 15.29
C PRO A 141 6.67 -15.62 13.75
N GLY A 142 7.65 -15.01 13.09
CA GLY A 142 7.75 -14.94 11.62
C GLY A 142 6.93 -13.83 10.96
N LEU A 143 6.13 -13.08 11.74
CA LEU A 143 5.39 -11.90 11.27
C LEU A 143 5.97 -10.62 11.85
N THR A 144 5.55 -9.47 11.32
CA THR A 144 5.97 -8.14 11.78
C THR A 144 4.80 -7.30 12.26
N GLU A 145 5.08 -6.27 13.05
CA GLU A 145 4.08 -5.25 13.39
C GLU A 145 3.95 -4.22 12.26
N ARG A 146 3.47 -4.66 11.10
CA ARG A 146 3.25 -3.85 9.90
C ARG A 146 1.78 -3.81 9.53
N PHE A 147 1.36 -2.69 8.94
CA PHE A 147 0.11 -2.62 8.21
C PHE A 147 0.24 -1.81 6.92
N GLU A 148 -0.60 -2.15 5.96
CA GLU A 148 -0.85 -1.39 4.75
C GLU A 148 -2.32 -1.01 4.70
N SER A 149 -2.59 0.27 4.43
CA SER A 149 -3.93 0.79 4.23
C SER A 149 -4.29 0.72 2.77
N PHE A 150 -5.41 0.09 2.46
CA PHE A 150 -5.98 0.01 1.12
C PHE A 150 -7.31 0.74 1.05
N ILE A 151 -7.53 1.48 -0.04
CA ILE A 151 -8.82 2.08 -0.39
C ILE A 151 -9.00 1.91 -1.90
N ASN A 152 -10.19 1.47 -2.32
CA ASN A 152 -10.49 1.24 -3.73
C ASN A 152 -9.45 0.34 -4.41
N LYS A 153 -9.05 -0.74 -3.73
CA LYS A 153 -8.05 -1.73 -4.21
C LYS A 153 -6.64 -1.17 -4.41
N HIS A 154 -6.37 0.05 -3.97
CA HIS A 154 -5.07 0.67 -4.06
C HIS A 154 -4.48 0.90 -2.68
N GLU A 155 -3.22 0.52 -2.52
CA GLU A 155 -2.42 0.84 -1.34
C GLU A 155 -2.30 2.38 -1.22
N LEU A 156 -2.69 2.92 -0.09
CA LEU A 156 -2.66 4.34 0.23
C LEU A 156 -1.52 4.68 1.19
N ALA A 157 -1.28 3.83 2.19
CA ALA A 157 -0.27 4.04 3.20
C ALA A 157 0.37 2.73 3.66
N ASN A 158 1.63 2.79 4.07
CA ASN A 158 2.38 1.69 4.66
C ASN A 158 2.99 2.16 5.98
N ALA A 159 2.94 1.33 7.01
CA ALA A 159 3.42 1.69 8.33
C ALA A 159 3.80 0.47 9.16
N TYR A 160 4.73 0.65 10.07
CA TYR A 160 5.21 -0.42 10.91
C TYR A 160 5.85 0.11 12.20
N THR A 161 5.89 -0.73 13.22
CA THR A 161 6.83 -0.53 14.34
C THR A 161 8.24 -0.69 13.78
N GLU A 162 9.09 0.31 13.98
CA GLU A 162 10.45 0.34 13.44
C GLU A 162 11.33 -0.73 14.09
N LEU A 163 12.08 -1.47 13.27
CA LEU A 163 13.13 -2.36 13.77
C LEU A 163 14.26 -1.52 14.36
N ASN A 164 14.40 -1.59 15.67
CA ASN A 164 15.40 -0.82 16.42
C ASN A 164 16.52 -1.68 17.02
N ASP A 165 16.63 -2.96 16.61
CA ASP A 165 17.74 -3.84 16.96
C ASP A 165 18.78 -3.84 15.81
N PRO A 166 19.98 -3.25 16.03
CA PRO A 166 20.99 -3.13 14.97
C PRO A 166 21.56 -4.48 14.52
N VAL A 167 21.57 -5.50 15.37
CA VAL A 167 22.10 -6.83 15.02
C VAL A 167 21.14 -7.52 14.07
N VAL A 168 19.85 -7.50 14.39
CA VAL A 168 18.80 -8.05 13.53
C VAL A 168 18.71 -7.27 12.22
N GLN A 169 18.78 -5.94 12.27
CA GLN A 169 18.73 -5.11 11.06
C GLN A 169 19.89 -5.44 10.10
N ARG A 170 21.10 -5.59 10.62
CA ARG A 170 22.28 -5.96 9.82
C ARG A 170 22.13 -7.34 9.21
N GLN A 171 21.61 -8.31 9.96
CA GLN A 171 21.33 -9.65 9.42
C GLN A 171 20.34 -9.59 8.25
N ARG A 172 19.24 -8.84 8.40
CA ARG A 172 18.23 -8.68 7.34
C ARG A 172 18.78 -7.99 6.08
N PHE A 173 19.68 -7.02 6.24
CA PHE A 173 20.37 -6.44 5.08
C PHE A 173 21.32 -7.42 4.40
N GLN A 174 22.00 -8.30 5.15
CA GLN A 174 22.82 -9.35 4.55
C GLN A 174 21.98 -10.35 3.77
N ASP A 175 20.76 -10.66 4.24
CA ASP A 175 19.85 -11.55 3.54
C ASP A 175 19.29 -10.89 2.25
N GLN A 176 18.88 -9.62 2.31
CA GLN A 176 18.53 -8.85 1.11
C GLN A 176 19.69 -8.75 0.10
N LEU A 177 20.94 -8.69 0.57
CA LEU A 177 22.10 -8.68 -0.31
C LEU A 177 22.24 -10.01 -1.09
N LYS A 178 21.87 -11.15 -0.49
CA LYS A 178 21.84 -12.45 -1.17
C LYS A 178 20.74 -12.50 -2.24
N ASP A 179 19.57 -11.93 -1.94
CA ASP A 179 18.47 -11.83 -2.91
C ASP A 179 18.86 -10.93 -4.09
N ARG A 180 19.55 -9.81 -3.82
CA ARG A 180 20.10 -8.94 -4.85
C ARG A 180 21.12 -9.66 -5.74
N GLN A 181 22.03 -10.43 -5.14
CA GLN A 181 22.99 -11.24 -5.89
C GLN A 181 22.32 -12.33 -6.73
N SER A 182 21.11 -12.74 -6.35
CA SER A 182 20.26 -13.69 -7.08
C SER A 182 19.43 -13.03 -8.19
N GLY A 183 19.62 -11.73 -8.43
CA GLY A 183 19.00 -10.97 -9.51
C GLY A 183 17.77 -10.15 -9.10
N ASP A 184 17.53 -9.94 -7.80
CA ASP A 184 16.47 -9.05 -7.33
C ASP A 184 16.96 -7.59 -7.29
N ASP A 185 16.66 -6.83 -8.34
CA ASP A 185 17.02 -5.42 -8.43
C ASP A 185 16.27 -4.52 -7.42
N GLU A 186 15.18 -5.01 -6.82
CA GLU A 186 14.37 -4.30 -5.82
C GLU A 186 14.89 -4.55 -4.39
N ALA A 187 15.81 -5.50 -4.20
CA ALA A 187 16.36 -5.82 -2.89
C ALA A 187 17.28 -4.71 -2.36
N MET A 188 17.18 -4.47 -1.05
CA MET A 188 17.89 -3.38 -0.37
C MET A 188 19.40 -3.64 -0.32
N ALA A 189 20.21 -2.59 -0.49
CA ALA A 189 21.64 -2.66 -0.21
C ALA A 189 21.89 -2.65 1.30
N LEU A 190 23.02 -3.22 1.71
CA LEU A 190 23.53 -3.07 3.07
C LEU A 190 23.98 -1.62 3.31
N ASP A 191 23.34 -0.96 4.27
CA ASP A 191 23.69 0.37 4.75
C ASP A 191 24.32 0.27 6.15
N GLU A 192 25.67 0.28 6.20
CA GLU A 192 26.39 0.21 7.46
C GLU A 192 26.30 1.52 8.27
N GLU A 193 26.08 2.67 7.62
CA GLU A 193 25.92 3.94 8.33
C GLU A 193 24.58 3.95 9.07
N PHE A 194 23.51 3.44 8.44
CA PHE A 194 22.21 3.24 9.09
C PHE A 194 22.31 2.25 10.26
N CYS A 195 22.97 1.10 10.09
CA CYS A 195 23.18 0.15 11.19
C CYS A 195 23.97 0.78 12.34
N THR A 196 25.02 1.54 12.03
CA THR A 196 25.81 2.27 13.02
C THR A 196 24.95 3.30 13.76
N ALA A 197 24.05 4.01 13.07
CA ALA A 197 23.11 4.94 13.69
C ALA A 197 22.15 4.23 14.67
N LEU A 198 21.66 3.04 14.34
CA LEU A 198 20.83 2.22 15.24
C LEU A 198 21.60 1.79 16.50
N GLU A 199 22.91 1.57 16.43
CA GLU A 199 23.75 1.22 17.58
C GLU A 199 23.88 2.35 18.61
N TYR A 200 23.71 3.61 18.21
CA TYR A 200 23.60 4.73 19.16
C TYR A 200 22.28 4.73 19.94
N GLY A 201 21.29 3.94 19.51
CA GLY A 201 20.02 3.71 20.18
C GLY A 201 18.87 4.46 19.55
N LEU A 202 18.09 3.75 18.72
CA LEU A 202 16.78 4.20 18.27
C LEU A 202 15.71 3.84 19.32
N PRO A 203 14.99 4.83 19.90
CA PRO A 203 13.87 4.54 20.81
C PRO A 203 12.78 3.71 20.11
N PRO A 204 11.90 3.01 20.87
CA PRO A 204 10.72 2.37 20.29
C PRO A 204 9.90 3.38 19.48
N THR A 205 9.91 3.22 18.15
CA THR A 205 9.37 4.18 17.18
C THR A 205 8.44 3.45 16.22
N ALA A 206 7.49 4.18 15.64
CA ALA A 206 6.67 3.69 14.53
C ALA A 206 6.79 4.67 13.37
N GLY A 207 7.02 4.14 12.17
CA GLY A 207 7.05 4.89 10.92
C GLY A 207 5.74 4.75 10.16
N TRP A 208 5.48 5.75 9.32
CA TRP A 208 4.31 5.77 8.45
C TRP A 208 4.62 6.56 7.18
N GLY A 209 4.22 6.02 6.03
CA GLY A 209 4.30 6.66 4.74
C GLY A 209 2.93 6.68 4.05
N LEU A 210 2.64 7.77 3.34
CA LEU A 210 1.40 7.96 2.59
C LEU A 210 1.71 8.43 1.17
N GLY A 211 1.07 7.78 0.20
CA GLY A 211 1.06 8.24 -1.18
C GLY A 211 0.18 9.48 -1.33
N VAL A 212 0.77 10.67 -1.34
CA VAL A 212 0.04 11.94 -1.50
C VAL A 212 -0.67 12.01 -2.86
N ASP A 213 -0.04 11.54 -3.93
CA ASP A 213 -0.65 11.49 -5.25
C ASP A 213 -1.85 10.53 -5.28
N ARG A 214 -1.74 9.36 -4.64
CA ARG A 214 -2.84 8.40 -4.52
C ARG A 214 -3.98 8.95 -3.65
N LEU A 215 -3.66 9.68 -2.59
CA LEU A 215 -4.65 10.40 -1.78
C LEU A 215 -5.36 11.47 -2.62
N ALA A 216 -4.61 12.25 -3.40
CA ALA A 216 -5.17 13.25 -4.29
C ALA A 216 -6.11 12.59 -5.31
N MET A 217 -5.67 11.50 -5.97
CA MET A 217 -6.49 10.73 -6.91
C MET A 217 -7.81 10.28 -6.31
N LEU A 218 -7.78 9.78 -5.07
CA LEU A 218 -8.98 9.37 -4.34
C LEU A 218 -9.91 10.55 -4.08
N LEU A 219 -9.37 11.70 -3.65
CA LEU A 219 -10.15 12.89 -3.33
C LEU A 219 -10.71 13.62 -4.56
N THR A 220 -10.07 13.47 -5.72
CA THR A 220 -10.46 14.11 -6.97
C THR A 220 -11.17 13.18 -7.94
N ASP A 221 -11.52 11.95 -7.51
CA ASP A 221 -12.12 10.90 -8.36
C ASP A 221 -11.35 10.72 -9.68
N SER A 222 -10.01 10.68 -9.58
CA SER A 222 -9.11 10.58 -10.71
C SER A 222 -8.51 9.19 -10.79
N GLN A 223 -8.77 8.47 -11.88
CA GLN A 223 -8.26 7.11 -12.09
C GLN A 223 -6.81 7.06 -12.59
N ASN A 224 -6.27 8.20 -13.04
CA ASN A 224 -4.92 8.30 -13.58
C ASN A 224 -4.09 9.30 -12.77
N ILE A 225 -2.92 8.86 -12.31
CA ILE A 225 -1.99 9.68 -11.51
C ILE A 225 -1.54 10.95 -12.25
N LYS A 226 -1.58 10.94 -13.59
CA LYS A 226 -1.23 12.10 -14.42
C LYS A 226 -2.20 13.28 -14.26
N GLU A 227 -3.42 13.04 -13.80
CA GLU A 227 -4.42 14.10 -13.57
C GLU A 227 -4.12 14.91 -12.30
N VAL A 228 -3.36 14.35 -11.36
CA VAL A 228 -3.01 14.99 -10.09
C VAL A 228 -1.57 15.51 -10.04
N ILE A 229 -0.78 15.28 -11.08
CA ILE A 229 0.59 15.77 -11.22
C ILE A 229 0.63 16.82 -12.33
N LEU A 230 1.09 18.04 -12.01
CA LEU A 230 1.13 19.16 -12.96
C LEU A 230 1.93 18.87 -14.23
N PHE A 231 3.07 18.18 -14.09
CA PHE A 231 3.96 17.83 -15.20
C PHE A 231 4.37 16.35 -15.07
N PRO A 232 3.51 15.40 -15.47
CA PRO A 232 3.79 13.99 -15.31
C PRO A 232 4.90 13.54 -16.27
N ALA A 233 5.65 12.50 -15.90
CA ALA A 233 6.63 11.90 -16.79
C ALA A 233 5.93 11.34 -18.05
N MET A 234 6.37 11.80 -19.21
CA MET A 234 5.86 11.39 -20.52
C MET A 234 6.96 10.68 -21.30
N LYS A 235 6.57 9.69 -22.10
CA LYS A 235 7.49 9.09 -23.08
C LYS A 235 7.89 10.19 -24.07
N PRO A 236 9.20 10.38 -24.36
CA PRO A 236 9.65 11.30 -25.40
C PRO A 236 8.95 10.98 -26.73
N GLN A 237 8.63 12.01 -27.50
CA GLN A 237 8.15 11.81 -28.87
C GLN A 237 9.34 11.45 -29.76
N ASP A 238 9.20 10.43 -30.61
CA ASP A 238 10.16 10.17 -31.68
C ASP A 238 10.21 11.40 -32.61
N GLU A 239 11.41 11.94 -32.87
CA GLU A 239 11.60 13.10 -33.76
C GLU A 239 11.02 12.88 -35.17
N SER A 240 10.84 11.62 -35.58
CA SER A 240 10.22 11.24 -36.87
C SER A 240 8.72 11.56 -36.98
N ARG A 241 8.06 11.94 -35.88
CA ARG A 241 6.62 12.29 -35.84
C ARG A 241 6.34 13.80 -35.74
N LEU A 242 7.36 14.65 -35.78
CA LEU A 242 7.14 16.10 -35.84
C LEU A 242 6.50 16.46 -37.19
N PRO A 243 5.32 17.11 -37.22
CA PRO A 243 4.79 17.64 -38.46
C PRO A 243 5.79 18.66 -39.04
N ALA A 244 6.02 18.60 -40.35
CA ALA A 244 7.09 19.30 -41.07
C ALA A 244 7.16 20.85 -40.90
N ARG A 245 6.22 21.46 -40.17
CA ARG A 245 6.20 22.90 -39.89
C ARG A 245 7.16 23.35 -38.78
N ASP A 246 7.57 22.45 -37.87
CA ASP A 246 8.37 22.84 -36.70
C ASP A 246 9.87 22.53 -36.84
N ALA A 247 10.27 21.72 -37.82
CA ALA A 247 11.67 21.41 -38.10
C ALA A 247 12.46 22.62 -38.67
N GLU A 248 11.79 23.59 -39.28
CA GLU A 248 12.42 24.79 -39.85
C GLU A 248 12.76 25.88 -38.83
N LYS A 249 12.22 25.81 -37.59
CA LYS A 249 12.43 26.85 -36.57
C LYS A 249 13.55 26.54 -35.57
N LEU A 250 14.10 25.34 -35.57
CA LEU A 250 15.23 24.97 -34.71
C LEU A 250 16.61 25.11 -35.40
N SER A 251 16.66 25.45 -36.68
CA SER A 251 17.90 25.61 -37.46
C SER A 251 18.29 27.07 -37.76
N SER A 252 17.59 28.05 -37.18
CA SER A 252 17.83 29.50 -37.33
C SER A 252 18.04 30.17 -35.99
#